data_AF-A0A5B8XP24-F1
#
_entry.id   AF-A0A5B8XP24-F1
#
_cell.length_a   1.000
_cell.length_b   1.000
_cell.length_c   1.000
_cell.angle_alpha   90.00
_cell.angle_beta   90.00
_cell.angle_gamma   90.00
#
_symmetry.space_group_name_H-M   'P 1'
#
loop_
_entity.id
_entity.type
_entity.pdbx_description
1 polymer ?
#
loop_
_entity_poly.entity_id
_entity_poly.type
_entity_poly.pdbx_seq_one_letter_code
_entity_poly.pdbx_strand_id
1 'polypeptide(L)'
;MKYIIILAALLTLACDHKPEARTSPAPKPETQATKEPAAPPMDERCSALQQLAEMDPRTPVPLQPMMAWHQKQNMMEHLEAIQGITKALAEDDWEGVQASSKLIESSPQMAQMCQHMGAGAEGFTELALEFHKRADKIGEAAETKDTKEVLRATTHTLEACTSCHAAYKQDIVDAATWTKLTGSAHQPSMHHVH
;
A
#
# COMPACT_ATOMS: atom_id res chain seq x y z
N MET A 1 -1.16 60.72 2.51
CA MET A 1 -0.15 59.93 1.77
C MET A 1 -0.83 58.70 1.23
N LYS A 2 -1.50 58.74 0.07
CA LYS A 2 -0.97 58.54 -1.31
C LYS A 2 -0.25 57.18 -1.50
N TYR A 3 -1.09 56.21 -1.88
CA TYR A 3 -0.93 55.00 -2.71
C TYR A 3 0.41 54.74 -3.40
N ILE A 4 0.71 53.44 -3.63
CA ILE A 4 0.76 52.84 -4.98
C ILE A 4 0.76 51.29 -4.87
N ILE A 5 -0.27 50.69 -5.48
CA ILE A 5 -0.37 49.28 -5.89
C ILE A 5 0.28 49.18 -7.26
N ILE A 6 1.13 48.17 -7.51
CA ILE A 6 1.59 47.85 -8.87
C ILE A 6 1.26 46.39 -9.18
N LEU A 7 0.36 46.24 -10.15
CA LEU A 7 0.01 45.05 -10.91
C LEU A 7 0.73 45.13 -12.28
N ALA A 8 0.77 43.97 -12.98
CA ALA A 8 1.06 43.80 -14.42
C ALA A 8 2.55 43.77 -14.82
N ALA A 9 3.02 43.01 -15.82
CA ALA A 9 2.43 42.03 -16.73
C ALA A 9 3.56 41.20 -17.38
N LEU A 10 3.23 39.98 -17.79
CA LEU A 10 3.98 39.19 -18.77
C LEU A 10 4.10 39.97 -20.09
N LEU A 11 5.30 40.05 -20.68
CA LEU A 11 5.44 40.29 -22.12
C LEU A 11 6.62 39.52 -22.72
N THR A 12 6.25 38.76 -23.74
CA THR A 12 6.99 38.04 -24.78
C THR A 12 8.17 38.79 -25.40
N LEU A 13 9.30 38.11 -25.59
CA LEU A 13 10.29 38.50 -26.61
C LEU A 13 9.86 37.94 -27.96
N ALA A 14 9.49 38.84 -28.87
CA ALA A 14 9.41 38.58 -30.30
C ALA A 14 10.67 39.17 -30.95
N CYS A 15 11.33 38.41 -31.82
CA CYS A 15 12.26 38.93 -32.81
C CYS A 15 11.59 38.84 -34.18
N ASP A 16 11.34 39.99 -34.79
CA ASP A 16 10.90 40.13 -36.17
C ASP A 16 12.03 39.80 -37.16
N HIS A 17 11.81 38.81 -38.04
CA HIS A 17 12.44 38.81 -39.35
C HIS A 17 11.51 38.28 -40.44
N LYS A 18 11.42 39.09 -41.49
CA LYS A 18 10.60 39.00 -42.70
C LYS A 18 10.98 37.79 -43.58
N PRO A 19 10.05 37.20 -44.36
CA PRO A 19 10.27 35.91 -45.00
C PRO A 19 10.97 36.05 -46.36
N GLU A 20 12.03 35.27 -46.57
CA GLU A 20 12.51 34.89 -47.91
C GLU A 20 12.21 33.42 -48.16
N ALA A 21 11.62 33.15 -49.32
CA ALA A 21 11.23 31.82 -49.75
C ALA A 21 12.45 30.91 -49.91
N ARG A 22 12.51 29.84 -49.11
CA ARG A 22 13.32 28.65 -49.42
C ARG A 22 12.42 27.50 -49.81
N THR A 23 12.42 27.20 -51.09
CA THR A 23 12.05 25.92 -51.66
C THR A 23 13.11 24.87 -51.29
N SER A 24 12.81 24.08 -50.26
CA SER A 24 13.23 22.67 -50.17
C SER A 24 12.41 22.00 -49.08
N PRO A 25 11.76 20.84 -49.34
CA PRO A 25 11.12 20.09 -48.28
C PRO A 25 12.21 19.62 -47.32
N ALA A 26 12.11 20.03 -46.05
CA ALA A 26 12.92 19.44 -44.98
C ALA A 26 12.73 17.92 -45.02
N PRO A 27 13.79 17.11 -44.84
CA PRO A 27 13.60 15.69 -44.63
C PRO A 27 12.74 15.53 -43.38
N LYS A 28 11.66 14.74 -43.49
CA LYS A 28 10.84 14.38 -42.34
C LYS A 28 11.77 13.82 -41.25
N PRO A 29 11.56 14.16 -39.97
CA PRO A 29 12.23 13.44 -38.90
C PRO A 29 11.92 11.96 -39.10
N GLU A 30 12.94 11.15 -39.40
CA GLU A 30 12.81 9.71 -39.31
C GLU A 30 12.53 9.42 -37.84
N THR A 31 11.26 9.17 -37.53
CA THR A 31 10.87 8.47 -36.32
C THR A 31 11.57 7.12 -36.37
N GLN A 32 12.76 7.03 -35.79
CA GLN A 32 13.26 5.76 -35.30
C GLN A 32 12.32 5.35 -34.18
N ALA A 33 11.24 4.66 -34.57
CA ALA A 33 10.51 3.82 -33.66
C ALA A 33 11.52 2.75 -33.21
N THR A 34 12.24 3.02 -32.12
CA THR A 34 12.82 1.97 -31.31
C THR A 34 11.66 1.07 -30.93
N LYS A 35 11.53 -0.06 -31.63
CA LYS A 35 10.63 -1.14 -31.21
C LYS A 35 10.96 -1.40 -29.76
N GLU A 36 10.02 -1.09 -28.87
CA GLU A 36 10.06 -1.55 -27.50
C GLU A 36 10.36 -3.06 -27.53
N PRO A 37 11.36 -3.54 -26.78
CA PRO A 37 11.68 -4.95 -26.78
C PRO A 37 10.41 -5.73 -26.46
N ALA A 38 10.07 -6.72 -27.30
CA ALA A 38 8.92 -7.57 -27.03
C ALA A 38 9.10 -8.22 -25.65
N ALA A 39 8.02 -8.25 -24.86
CA ALA A 39 8.05 -8.92 -23.57
C ALA A 39 8.53 -10.38 -23.74
N PRO A 40 9.31 -10.91 -22.78
CA PRO A 40 9.78 -12.27 -22.86
C PRO A 40 8.60 -13.25 -22.98
N PRO A 41 8.82 -14.39 -23.65
CA PRO A 41 7.89 -15.53 -23.66
C PRO A 41 7.32 -15.86 -22.27
N MET A 42 6.07 -16.36 -22.23
CA MET A 42 5.37 -16.62 -20.97
C MET A 42 6.08 -17.65 -20.09
N ASP A 43 6.69 -18.66 -20.69
CA ASP A 43 7.51 -19.69 -20.05
C ASP A 43 8.76 -19.10 -19.37
N GLU A 44 9.47 -18.19 -20.04
CA GLU A 44 10.60 -17.46 -19.45
C GLU A 44 10.16 -16.60 -18.26
N ARG A 45 9.00 -15.94 -18.35
CA ARG A 45 8.42 -15.19 -17.23
C ARG A 45 8.04 -16.08 -16.06
N CYS A 46 7.44 -17.24 -16.32
CA CYS A 46 7.12 -18.22 -15.28
C CYS A 46 8.39 -18.74 -14.58
N SER A 47 9.46 -19.02 -15.34
CA SER A 47 10.76 -19.42 -14.79
C SER A 47 11.37 -18.34 -13.89
N ALA A 48 11.33 -17.07 -14.30
CA ALA A 48 11.85 -15.96 -13.50
C ALA A 48 11.07 -15.78 -12.18
N LEU A 49 9.74 -15.89 -12.21
CA LEU A 49 8.90 -15.82 -11.00
C LEU A 49 9.16 -17.00 -10.05
N GLN A 50 9.37 -18.19 -10.60
CA GLN A 50 9.73 -19.36 -9.80
C GLN A 50 11.08 -19.18 -9.09
N GLN A 51 12.11 -18.73 -9.81
CA GLN A 51 13.43 -18.47 -9.21
C GLN A 51 13.34 -17.41 -8.11
N LEU A 52 12.57 -16.34 -8.31
CA LEU A 52 12.32 -15.34 -7.27
C LEU A 52 11.65 -15.95 -6.04
N ALA A 53 10.63 -16.80 -6.24
CA ALA A 53 9.93 -17.47 -5.16
C ALA A 53 10.83 -18.42 -4.36
N GLU A 54 11.76 -19.11 -5.03
CA GLU A 54 12.76 -20.01 -4.43
C GLU A 54 13.82 -19.26 -3.60
N MET A 55 14.15 -18.02 -3.97
CA MET A 55 15.09 -17.18 -3.21
C MET A 55 14.48 -16.50 -1.99
N ASP A 56 13.15 -16.41 -1.90
CA ASP A 56 12.45 -15.68 -0.84
C ASP A 56 12.24 -16.57 0.40
N PRO A 57 12.97 -16.32 1.52
CA PRO A 57 13.03 -17.21 2.67
C PRO A 57 11.80 -17.10 3.60
N ARG A 58 10.88 -16.19 3.29
CA ARG A 58 9.72 -15.91 4.15
C ARG A 58 8.72 -17.06 4.14
N THR A 59 8.07 -17.28 5.28
CA THR A 59 7.02 -18.29 5.44
C THR A 59 5.82 -17.93 4.56
N PRO A 60 5.36 -18.85 3.68
CA PRO A 60 4.17 -18.61 2.87
C PRO A 60 2.91 -18.64 3.75
N VAL A 61 2.05 -17.65 3.55
CA VAL A 61 0.69 -17.61 4.09
C VAL A 61 -0.24 -18.02 2.96
N PRO A 62 -0.71 -19.28 2.93
CA PRO A 62 -1.59 -19.73 1.87
C PRO A 62 -2.88 -18.92 1.97
N LEU A 63 -3.36 -18.34 0.88
CA LEU A 63 -4.59 -17.55 0.83
C LEU A 63 -5.30 -17.81 -0.49
N GLN A 64 -6.62 -17.94 -0.46
CA GLN A 64 -7.41 -17.90 -1.69
C GLN A 64 -7.36 -16.48 -2.30
N PRO A 65 -7.56 -16.32 -3.63
CA PRO A 65 -7.39 -15.04 -4.30
C PRO A 65 -8.14 -13.87 -3.66
N MET A 66 -9.40 -14.06 -3.26
CA MET A 66 -10.19 -13.02 -2.59
C MET A 66 -9.69 -12.69 -1.19
N MET A 67 -9.16 -13.67 -0.44
CA MET A 67 -8.56 -13.42 0.87
C MET A 67 -7.25 -12.65 0.72
N ALA A 68 -6.40 -13.03 -0.23
CA ALA A 68 -5.15 -12.33 -0.52
C ALA A 68 -5.42 -10.87 -0.93
N TRP A 69 -6.44 -10.65 -1.76
CA TRP A 69 -6.88 -9.31 -2.13
C TRP A 69 -7.35 -8.49 -0.93
N HIS A 70 -8.24 -9.05 -0.11
CA HIS A 70 -8.75 -8.37 1.08
C HIS A 70 -7.64 -8.04 2.08
N GLN A 71 -6.73 -8.98 2.35
CA GLN A 71 -5.57 -8.72 3.20
C GLN A 71 -4.73 -7.55 2.67
N LYS A 72 -4.48 -7.50 1.34
CA LYS A 72 -3.73 -6.39 0.73
C LYS A 72 -4.44 -5.05 0.89
N GLN A 73 -5.77 -5.01 0.76
CA GLN A 73 -6.55 -3.81 1.02
C GLN A 73 -6.40 -3.34 2.47
N ASN A 74 -6.55 -4.25 3.43
CA ASN A 74 -6.32 -3.93 4.85
C ASN A 74 -4.92 -3.38 5.09
N MET A 75 -3.88 -3.98 4.50
CA MET A 75 -2.50 -3.50 4.65
C MET A 75 -2.28 -2.11 4.03
N MET A 76 -3.00 -1.73 2.98
CA MET A 76 -2.97 -0.37 2.43
C MET A 76 -3.72 0.61 3.33
N GLU A 77 -4.89 0.23 3.85
CA GLU A 77 -5.64 1.02 4.85
C GLU A 77 -4.82 1.23 6.12
N HIS A 78 -4.04 0.24 6.56
CA HIS A 78 -3.14 0.38 7.69
C HIS A 78 -2.09 1.48 7.47
N LEU A 79 -1.57 1.63 6.23
CA LEU A 79 -0.64 2.70 5.90
C LEU A 79 -1.32 4.08 5.90
N GLU A 80 -2.56 4.15 5.43
CA GLU A 80 -3.37 5.37 5.48
C GLU A 80 -3.64 5.80 6.93
N ALA A 81 -3.95 4.85 7.82
CA ALA A 81 -4.11 5.10 9.24
C ALA A 81 -2.83 5.68 9.88
N ILE A 82 -1.66 5.11 9.59
CA ILE A 82 -0.37 5.64 10.08
C ILE A 82 -0.10 7.05 9.55
N GLN A 83 -0.43 7.33 8.28
CA GLN A 83 -0.32 8.68 7.72
C GLN A 83 -1.27 9.65 8.44
N GLY A 84 -2.52 9.24 8.69
CA GLY A 84 -3.52 10.02 9.42
C GLY A 84 -3.07 10.35 10.84
N ILE A 85 -2.58 9.35 11.58
CA ILE A 85 -2.00 9.51 12.93
C ILE A 85 -0.86 10.52 12.90
N THR A 86 0.08 10.37 11.97
CA THR A 86 1.27 11.24 11.88
C THR A 86 0.88 12.69 11.54
N LYS A 87 -0.05 12.87 10.60
CA LYS A 87 -0.56 14.19 10.22
C LYS A 87 -1.27 14.86 11.39
N ALA A 88 -2.23 14.17 12.00
CA ALA A 88 -3.03 14.71 13.09
C ALA A 88 -2.14 15.05 14.31
N LEU A 89 -1.16 14.21 14.60
CA LEU A 89 -0.19 14.46 15.67
C LEU A 89 0.67 15.72 15.40
N ALA A 90 1.04 15.98 14.15
CA ALA A 90 1.79 17.18 13.78
C ALA A 90 0.98 18.48 13.94
N GLU A 91 -0.35 18.38 14.00
CA GLU A 91 -1.30 19.48 14.13
C GLU A 91 -1.89 19.58 15.55
N ASP A 92 -1.41 18.77 16.51
CA ASP A 92 -2.02 18.59 17.84
C ASP A 92 -3.53 18.22 17.77
N ASP A 93 -3.96 17.58 16.68
CA ASP A 93 -5.32 17.11 16.45
C ASP A 93 -5.54 15.74 17.10
N TRP A 94 -5.81 15.74 18.41
CA TRP A 94 -6.01 14.52 19.20
C TRP A 94 -7.26 13.73 18.79
N GLU A 95 -8.28 14.39 18.25
CA GLU A 95 -9.46 13.72 17.70
C GLU A 95 -9.11 13.02 16.39
N GLY A 96 -8.31 13.66 15.53
CA GLY A 96 -7.77 13.07 14.31
C GLY A 96 -6.84 11.88 14.56
N VAL A 97 -6.02 11.93 15.61
CA VAL A 97 -5.18 10.78 16.02
C VAL A 97 -6.06 9.58 16.40
N GLN A 98 -7.08 9.79 17.24
CA GLN A 98 -8.02 8.73 17.65
C GLN A 98 -8.85 8.20 16.48
N ALA A 99 -9.33 9.09 15.60
CA ALA A 99 -10.11 8.70 14.43
C ALA A 99 -9.27 7.83 13.48
N SER A 100 -8.00 8.19 13.31
CA SER A 100 -7.07 7.44 12.47
C SER A 100 -6.64 6.11 13.10
N SER A 101 -6.41 6.06 14.42
CA SER A 101 -6.05 4.82 15.11
C SER A 101 -7.16 3.78 15.06
N LYS A 102 -8.43 4.18 15.22
CA LYS A 102 -9.60 3.29 15.18
C LYS A 102 -9.71 2.44 13.92
N LEU A 103 -9.14 2.88 12.80
CA LEU A 103 -9.12 2.11 11.55
C LEU A 103 -8.29 0.81 11.67
N ILE A 104 -7.34 0.77 12.61
CA ILE A 104 -6.39 -0.32 12.79
C ILE A 104 -6.41 -0.93 14.19
N GLU A 105 -7.33 -0.50 15.04
CA GLU A 105 -7.52 -1.04 16.39
C GLU A 105 -8.11 -2.46 16.39
N SER A 106 -7.99 -3.12 17.53
CA SER A 106 -8.55 -4.45 17.77
C SER A 106 -10.07 -4.42 17.68
N SER A 107 -10.64 -5.39 16.97
CA SER A 107 -12.09 -5.64 16.98
C SER A 107 -12.38 -7.14 16.91
N PRO A 108 -13.56 -7.61 17.37
CA PRO A 108 -13.97 -9.00 17.22
C PRO A 108 -13.98 -9.47 15.76
N GLN A 109 -14.41 -8.58 14.85
CA GLN A 109 -14.43 -8.83 13.41
C GLN A 109 -13.01 -9.00 12.88
N MET A 110 -12.11 -8.08 13.22
CA MET A 110 -10.70 -8.18 12.83
C MET A 110 -10.04 -9.44 13.37
N ALA A 111 -10.33 -9.81 14.62
CA ALA A 111 -9.78 -11.02 15.22
C ALA A 111 -10.21 -12.30 14.47
N GLN A 112 -11.48 -12.38 14.05
CA GLN A 112 -11.97 -13.49 13.23
C GLN A 112 -11.31 -13.50 11.85
N MET A 113 -11.11 -12.34 11.24
CA MET A 113 -10.41 -12.22 9.96
C MET A 113 -8.95 -12.68 10.07
N CYS A 114 -8.22 -12.26 11.11
CA CYS A 114 -6.85 -12.70 11.37
C CYS A 114 -6.77 -14.21 11.57
N GLN A 115 -7.66 -14.79 12.39
CA GLN A 115 -7.73 -16.24 12.61
C GLN A 115 -8.01 -17.00 11.31
N HIS A 116 -8.94 -16.49 10.49
CA HIS A 116 -9.27 -17.14 9.23
C HIS A 116 -8.10 -17.08 8.26
N MET A 117 -7.49 -15.91 8.05
CA MET A 117 -6.34 -15.74 7.14
C MET A 117 -5.09 -16.49 7.61
N GLY A 118 -4.88 -16.61 8.92
CA GLY A 118 -3.71 -17.28 9.49
C GLY A 118 -3.84 -18.79 9.64
N ALA A 119 -4.97 -19.39 9.29
CA ALA A 119 -5.24 -20.82 9.54
C ALA A 119 -4.22 -21.78 8.89
N GLY A 120 -3.51 -21.35 7.85
CA GLY A 120 -2.49 -22.14 7.15
C GLY A 120 -1.04 -21.73 7.42
N ALA A 121 -0.78 -20.80 8.34
CA ALA A 121 0.56 -20.33 8.65
C ALA A 121 0.77 -20.18 10.16
N GLU A 122 1.60 -21.05 10.73
CA GLU A 122 1.96 -21.01 12.15
C GLU A 122 2.56 -19.66 12.54
N GLY A 123 2.10 -19.09 13.66
CA GLY A 123 2.59 -17.81 14.18
C GLY A 123 2.03 -16.57 13.48
N PHE A 124 1.35 -16.71 12.34
CA PHE A 124 0.84 -15.56 11.59
C PHE A 124 -0.29 -14.85 12.35
N THR A 125 -1.24 -15.63 12.88
CA THR A 125 -2.41 -15.09 13.59
C THR A 125 -1.99 -14.28 14.80
N GLU A 126 -1.04 -14.78 15.59
CA GLU A 126 -0.51 -14.13 16.78
C GLU A 126 0.11 -12.77 16.43
N LEU A 127 0.94 -12.74 15.38
CA LEU A 127 1.59 -11.52 14.93
C LEU A 127 0.58 -10.51 14.36
N ALA A 128 -0.42 -10.97 13.62
CA ALA A 128 -1.48 -10.13 13.08
C ALA A 128 -2.34 -9.51 14.20
N LEU A 129 -2.72 -10.29 15.21
CA LEU A 129 -3.46 -9.77 16.38
C LEU A 129 -2.63 -8.82 17.22
N GLU A 130 -1.33 -9.07 17.35
CA GLU A 130 -0.41 -8.21 18.08
C GLU A 130 -0.28 -6.82 17.41
N PHE A 131 -0.31 -6.73 16.09
CA PHE A 131 -0.37 -5.45 15.38
C PHE A 131 -1.56 -4.60 15.85
N HIS A 132 -2.77 -5.17 15.87
CA HIS A 132 -3.98 -4.46 16.28
C HIS A 132 -3.95 -4.06 17.76
N LYS A 133 -3.45 -4.93 18.64
CA LYS A 133 -3.27 -4.60 20.06
C LYS A 133 -2.29 -3.45 20.30
N ARG A 134 -1.25 -3.34 19.49
CA ARG A 134 -0.31 -2.20 19.55
C ARG A 134 -0.96 -0.92 19.06
N ALA A 135 -1.81 -1.02 18.04
CA ALA A 135 -2.57 0.11 17.54
C ALA A 135 -3.56 0.66 18.57
N ASP A 136 -4.17 -0.18 19.42
CA ASP A 136 -5.01 0.26 20.56
C ASP A 136 -4.29 1.28 21.45
N LYS A 137 -2.98 1.12 21.62
CA LYS A 137 -2.17 2.03 22.46
C LYS A 137 -2.01 3.43 21.87
N ILE A 138 -2.20 3.59 20.56
CA ILE A 138 -2.17 4.91 19.92
C ILE A 138 -3.41 5.72 20.33
N GLY A 139 -4.59 5.09 20.28
CA GLY A 139 -5.85 5.70 20.71
C GLY A 139 -5.82 6.05 22.20
N GLU A 140 -5.41 5.10 23.06
CA GLU A 140 -5.26 5.31 24.51
C GLU A 140 -4.30 6.47 24.84
N ALA A 141 -3.16 6.56 24.14
CA ALA A 141 -2.18 7.63 24.33
C ALA A 141 -2.76 9.00 23.96
N ALA A 142 -3.53 9.06 22.88
CA ALA A 142 -4.15 10.28 22.38
C ALA A 142 -5.20 10.85 23.35
N GLU A 143 -5.89 10.01 24.14
CA GLU A 143 -6.80 10.48 25.19
C GLU A 143 -6.09 11.36 26.23
N THR A 144 -4.83 11.03 26.54
CA THR A 144 -4.00 11.77 27.50
C THR A 144 -3.23 12.92 26.86
N LYS A 145 -3.32 13.11 25.54
CA LYS A 145 -2.60 14.14 24.77
C LYS A 145 -1.08 14.08 24.94
N ASP A 146 -0.55 12.87 25.13
CA ASP A 146 0.89 12.65 25.28
C ASP A 146 1.53 12.33 23.92
N THR A 147 2.14 13.35 23.31
CA THR A 147 2.83 13.22 22.01
C THR A 147 3.88 12.11 22.02
N LYS A 148 4.65 11.98 23.10
CA LYS A 148 5.73 10.98 23.17
C LYS A 148 5.16 9.59 23.23
N GLU A 149 4.09 9.42 23.97
CA GLU A 149 3.39 8.16 24.09
C GLU A 149 2.76 7.74 22.76
N VAL A 150 2.10 8.66 22.05
CA VAL A 150 1.56 8.40 20.70
C VAL A 150 2.67 7.98 19.73
N LEU A 151 3.80 8.70 19.72
CA LEU A 151 4.95 8.34 18.87
C LEU A 151 5.53 6.96 19.22
N ARG A 152 5.61 6.64 20.51
CA ARG A 152 6.11 5.34 20.98
C ARG A 152 5.16 4.21 20.59
N ALA A 153 3.86 4.37 20.80
CA ALA A 153 2.86 3.41 20.37
C ALA A 153 2.88 3.22 18.84
N THR A 154 2.98 4.31 18.07
CA THR A 154 3.11 4.27 16.60
C THR A 154 4.36 3.51 16.17
N THR A 155 5.50 3.73 16.85
CA THR A 155 6.74 3.01 16.59
C THR A 155 6.56 1.50 16.82
N HIS A 156 5.95 1.10 17.94
CA HIS A 156 5.68 -0.32 18.22
C HIS A 156 4.75 -0.96 17.20
N THR A 157 3.74 -0.22 16.71
CA THR A 157 2.87 -0.69 15.62
C THR A 157 3.67 -0.90 14.32
N LEU A 158 4.56 0.02 13.96
CA LEU A 158 5.44 -0.11 12.78
C LEU A 158 6.45 -1.27 12.91
N GLU A 159 6.92 -1.58 14.12
CA GLU A 159 7.73 -2.77 14.39
C GLU A 159 6.97 -4.06 14.05
N ALA A 160 5.65 -4.11 14.25
CA ALA A 160 4.84 -5.26 13.85
C ALA A 160 4.72 -5.37 12.32
N CYS A 161 4.58 -4.24 11.60
CA CYS A 161 4.61 -4.21 10.13
C CYS A 161 5.91 -4.81 9.58
N THR A 162 7.04 -4.33 10.09
CA THR A 162 8.37 -4.77 9.63
C THR A 162 8.65 -6.22 10.00
N SER A 163 8.26 -6.66 11.21
CA SER A 163 8.38 -8.06 11.63
C SER A 163 7.54 -9.00 10.76
N CYS A 164 6.30 -8.62 10.44
CA CYS A 164 5.43 -9.41 9.58
C CYS A 164 5.99 -9.51 8.16
N HIS A 165 6.41 -8.38 7.57
CA HIS A 165 6.97 -8.36 6.22
C HIS A 165 8.30 -9.10 6.08
N ALA A 166 9.07 -9.19 7.17
CA ALA A 166 10.31 -9.95 7.23
C ALA A 166 10.07 -11.46 7.42
N ALA A 167 8.97 -11.86 8.05
CA ALA A 167 8.68 -13.26 8.36
C ALA A 167 7.76 -13.94 7.33
N TYR A 168 6.81 -13.21 6.75
CA TYR A 168 5.72 -13.79 5.96
C TYR A 168 5.59 -13.20 4.56
N LYS A 169 5.05 -13.99 3.65
CA LYS A 169 4.64 -13.58 2.30
C LYS A 169 3.30 -14.20 1.95
N GLN A 170 2.48 -13.51 1.15
CA GLN A 170 1.27 -14.10 0.59
C GLN A 170 1.64 -15.24 -0.38
N ASP A 171 0.94 -16.36 -0.28
CA ASP A 171 1.00 -17.47 -1.22
C ASP A 171 -0.43 -17.75 -1.74
N ILE A 172 -0.68 -17.48 -3.02
CA ILE A 172 -2.03 -17.54 -3.57
C ILE A 172 -2.34 -18.97 -4.01
N VAL A 173 -3.28 -19.61 -3.33
CA VAL A 173 -3.65 -21.01 -3.54
C VAL A 173 -5.11 -21.17 -3.97
N ASP A 174 -5.43 -22.27 -4.65
CA ASP A 174 -6.81 -22.62 -4.95
C ASP A 174 -7.57 -23.14 -3.70
N ALA A 175 -8.89 -23.27 -3.83
CA ALA A 175 -9.75 -23.71 -2.72
C ALA A 175 -9.45 -25.15 -2.25
N ALA A 176 -9.02 -26.04 -3.16
CA ALA A 176 -8.68 -27.42 -2.83
C ALA A 176 -7.40 -27.47 -1.97
N THR A 177 -6.39 -26.72 -2.37
CA THR A 177 -5.12 -26.58 -1.66
C THR A 177 -5.33 -25.91 -0.31
N TRP A 178 -6.11 -24.83 -0.24
CA TRP A 178 -6.50 -24.20 1.02
C TRP A 178 -7.16 -25.20 1.99
N THR A 179 -8.15 -25.96 1.52
CA THR A 179 -8.86 -26.95 2.34
C THR A 179 -7.90 -28.04 2.85
N LYS A 180 -6.97 -28.49 2.00
CA LYS A 180 -5.94 -29.47 2.38
C LYS A 180 -5.00 -28.94 3.46
N LEU A 181 -4.58 -27.67 3.35
CA LEU A 181 -3.62 -27.06 4.27
C LEU A 181 -4.25 -26.68 5.62
N THR A 182 -5.51 -26.25 5.61
CA THR A 182 -6.16 -25.65 6.80
C THR A 182 -7.25 -26.51 7.44
N GLY A 183 -7.69 -27.58 6.76
CA GLY A 183 -8.88 -28.35 7.16
C GLY A 183 -10.20 -27.59 7.03
N SER A 184 -10.18 -26.33 6.58
CA SER A 184 -11.34 -25.45 6.50
C SER A 184 -11.89 -25.38 5.08
N ALA A 185 -13.11 -25.86 4.88
CA ALA A 185 -13.82 -25.68 3.61
C ALA A 185 -14.31 -24.23 3.52
N HIS A 186 -13.58 -23.38 2.81
CA HIS A 186 -14.05 -22.05 2.44
C HIS A 186 -14.45 -22.03 0.97
N GLN A 187 -15.75 -21.90 0.71
CA GLN A 187 -16.28 -21.60 -0.62
C GLN A 187 -16.30 -20.07 -0.74
N PRO A 188 -15.51 -19.47 -1.64
CA PRO A 188 -15.55 -18.03 -1.84
C PRO A 188 -16.95 -17.64 -2.31
N SER A 189 -17.68 -16.92 -1.46
CA SER A 189 -18.96 -16.32 -1.86
C SER A 189 -18.65 -15.20 -2.85
N MET A 190 -19.10 -15.36 -4.09
CA MET A 190 -19.13 -14.29 -5.09
C MET A 190 -20.26 -13.32 -4.72
N HIS A 191 -20.12 -12.59 -3.62
CA HIS A 191 -20.92 -11.39 -3.42
C HIS A 191 -20.42 -10.35 -4.42
N HIS A 192 -21.11 -10.26 -5.55
CA HIS A 192 -20.93 -9.20 -6.53
C HIS A 192 -21.01 -7.85 -5.81
N VAL A 193 -19.90 -7.11 -5.83
CA VAL A 193 -19.89 -5.69 -5.51
C VAL A 193 -20.60 -5.00 -6.68
N HIS A 194 -21.83 -4.53 -6.42
CA HIS A 194 -22.57 -3.64 -7.31
C HIS A 194 -22.06 -2.22 -7.19
#